data_AF-A0A8C4RAT1-F1
#
_entry.id   AF-A0A8C4RAT1-F1
#
_cell.length_a   1.000
_cell.length_b   1.000
_cell.length_c   1.000
_cell.angle_alpha   90.00
_cell.angle_beta   90.00
_cell.angle_gamma   90.00
#
_symmetry.space_group_name_H-M   'P 1'
#
loop_
_entity.id
_entity.type
_entity.pdbx_description
1 polymer ?
#
loop_
_entity_poly.entity_id
_entity_poly.type
_entity_poly.pdbx_seq_one_letter_code
_entity_poly.pdbx_strand_id
1 'polypeptide(L)'
;MSRQRTAIHRCWPGCSHQMCSFPHTLASCFSQSVTCSSVTCNSRLRPLTGGLWFGLAVHAKMYPITYALPVALYLSQPHKLQVSIDSLTGNTEELNSGRACRKGRRGFVSMLQQGFAKMLQMVRSLHVWTFFLAAASVFIGLGCLFYQMYGWQFLDQAYLYHITRRDTRHNFSPYFYLLYLGARSHWESAVGLATLLPQAILLLITSFAFYNDLPFCFFLHTYIFVSFNKVCTSQVCYIVTCQHRVVLNLHR
;
A
#
# COMPACT_ATOMS: atom_id res chain seq x y z
N MET A 1 3.07 44.28 32.67
CA MET A 1 1.69 44.22 32.11
C MET A 1 1.81 44.61 30.64
N SER A 2 1.29 43.96 29.60
CA SER A 2 0.45 42.78 29.43
C SER A 2 0.34 42.50 27.91
N ARG A 3 0.46 41.22 27.53
CA ARG A 3 -0.15 40.52 26.38
C ARG A 3 -0.71 41.36 25.20
N GLN A 4 -0.25 41.03 23.99
CA GLN A 4 -1.15 40.95 22.83
C GLN A 4 -1.18 39.52 22.27
N ARG A 5 -2.41 39.04 22.13
CA ARG A 5 -2.86 37.70 21.76
C ARG A 5 -3.22 37.67 20.27
N THR A 6 -2.87 36.57 19.62
CA THR A 6 -3.63 35.83 18.59
C THR A 6 -4.57 36.59 17.64
N ALA A 7 -4.33 36.45 16.33
CA ALA A 7 -5.37 36.45 15.31
C ALA A 7 -5.00 35.46 14.18
N ILE A 8 -5.30 34.19 14.45
CA ILE A 8 -5.67 33.18 13.44
C ILE A 8 -7.01 33.65 12.84
N HIS A 9 -7.28 33.28 11.58
CA HIS A 9 -8.48 33.54 10.75
C HIS A 9 -8.32 34.60 9.65
N ARG A 10 -7.88 34.15 8.47
CA ARG A 10 -8.58 34.45 7.21
C ARG A 10 -8.68 33.18 6.38
N CYS A 11 -9.80 32.50 6.53
CA CYS A 11 -10.30 31.57 5.52
C CYS A 11 -10.65 32.38 4.26
N TRP A 12 -10.22 31.89 3.10
CA TRP A 12 -10.57 32.43 1.80
C TRP A 12 -12.08 32.20 1.56
N PRO A 13 -12.89 33.25 1.32
CA PRO A 13 -14.31 33.10 1.06
C PRO A 13 -14.53 32.86 -0.44
N GLY A 14 -15.28 31.82 -0.78
CA GLY A 14 -15.84 31.66 -2.13
C GLY A 14 -15.14 30.62 -3.02
N CYS A 15 -15.30 29.34 -2.67
CA CYS A 15 -15.44 28.31 -3.70
C CYS A 15 -16.38 27.20 -3.21
N SER A 16 -17.62 27.62 -3.00
CA SER A 16 -18.82 26.79 -2.93
C SER A 16 -19.05 26.10 -4.29
N HIS A 17 -18.30 25.05 -4.58
CA HIS A 17 -18.61 24.01 -5.58
C HIS A 17 -17.98 22.68 -5.12
N GLN A 18 -18.21 22.37 -3.85
CA GLN A 18 -17.81 21.14 -3.19
C GLN A 18 -18.94 20.12 -3.39
N MET A 19 -19.04 19.47 -4.56
CA MET A 19 -19.90 18.27 -4.69
C MET A 19 -19.74 17.41 -5.96
N CYS A 20 -19.03 17.83 -7.02
CA CYS A 20 -19.08 17.07 -8.29
C CYS A 20 -17.87 16.18 -8.62
N SER A 21 -16.77 16.20 -7.84
CA SER A 21 -15.57 15.38 -8.14
C SER A 21 -15.28 14.29 -7.10
N PHE A 22 -16.22 14.05 -6.19
CA PHE A 22 -16.15 13.02 -5.16
C PHE A 22 -16.29 11.54 -5.61
N PRO A 23 -16.89 11.18 -6.78
CA PRO A 23 -17.21 9.77 -7.06
C PRO A 23 -16.00 8.90 -7.44
N HIS A 24 -14.94 9.43 -8.06
CA HIS A 24 -13.79 8.62 -8.47
C HIS A 24 -12.87 8.20 -7.30
N THR A 25 -12.78 9.03 -6.27
CA THR A 25 -11.97 8.76 -5.07
C THR A 25 -12.72 7.86 -4.09
N LEU A 26 -14.03 8.07 -3.91
CA LEU A 26 -14.87 7.16 -3.13
C LEU A 26 -14.93 5.76 -3.74
N ALA A 27 -15.03 5.62 -5.07
CA ALA A 27 -15.00 4.30 -5.71
C ALA A 27 -13.65 3.58 -5.50
N SER A 28 -12.54 4.33 -5.46
CA SER A 28 -11.20 3.76 -5.23
C SER A 28 -10.98 3.40 -3.76
N CYS A 29 -11.43 4.24 -2.82
CA CYS A 29 -11.39 3.93 -1.39
C CYS A 29 -12.38 2.82 -1.01
N PHE A 30 -13.56 2.75 -1.62
CA PHE A 30 -14.55 1.69 -1.40
C PHE A 30 -14.04 0.36 -1.95
N SER A 31 -13.45 0.34 -3.15
CA SER A 31 -12.81 -0.86 -3.69
C SER A 31 -11.58 -1.28 -2.88
N GLN A 32 -10.82 -0.34 -2.30
CA GLN A 32 -9.73 -0.61 -1.35
C GLN A 32 -10.24 -1.21 -0.03
N SER A 33 -11.28 -0.63 0.56
CA SER A 33 -11.88 -1.09 1.80
C SER A 33 -12.53 -2.47 1.64
N VAL A 34 -13.24 -2.72 0.53
CA VAL A 34 -13.82 -4.04 0.23
C VAL A 34 -12.73 -5.08 0.01
N THR A 35 -11.68 -4.77 -0.75
CA THR A 35 -10.53 -5.69 -0.93
C THR A 35 -9.82 -5.94 0.39
N CYS A 36 -9.61 -4.90 1.20
CA CYS A 36 -9.01 -4.99 2.52
C CYS A 36 -9.84 -5.90 3.44
N SER A 37 -11.15 -5.68 3.54
CA SER A 37 -12.06 -6.47 4.38
C SER A 37 -12.17 -7.92 3.89
N SER A 38 -12.30 -8.16 2.59
CA SER A 38 -12.40 -9.51 2.02
C SER A 38 -11.08 -10.30 2.14
N VAL A 39 -9.94 -9.64 1.98
CA VAL A 39 -8.62 -10.28 2.14
C VAL A 39 -8.30 -10.47 3.62
N THR A 40 -8.45 -9.48 4.50
CA THR A 40 -8.13 -9.62 5.93
C THR A 40 -9.03 -10.62 6.66
N CYS A 41 -10.34 -10.63 6.37
CA CYS A 41 -11.29 -11.51 7.04
C CYS A 41 -11.14 -12.99 6.60
N ASN A 42 -10.77 -13.24 5.34
CA ASN A 42 -10.85 -14.57 4.74
C ASN A 42 -9.48 -15.20 4.42
N SER A 43 -8.42 -14.42 4.22
CA SER A 43 -7.13 -14.95 3.73
C SER A 43 -6.40 -15.90 4.69
N ARG A 44 -6.65 -15.81 6.01
CA ARG A 44 -6.06 -16.73 7.00
C ARG A 44 -6.72 -18.09 7.04
N LEU A 45 -8.04 -18.17 6.83
CA LEU A 45 -8.78 -19.44 6.83
C LEU A 45 -8.84 -20.07 5.44
N ARG A 46 -8.92 -19.25 4.39
CA ARG A 46 -9.10 -19.67 3.00
C ARG A 46 -8.26 -18.77 2.07
N PRO A 47 -6.95 -19.07 1.93
CA PRO A 47 -6.04 -18.27 1.09
C PRO A 47 -6.48 -18.25 -0.38
N LEU A 48 -7.10 -19.34 -0.86
CA LEU A 48 -7.65 -19.45 -2.21
C LEU A 48 -8.66 -18.34 -2.52
N THR A 49 -9.72 -18.23 -1.70
CA THR A 49 -10.77 -17.22 -1.90
C THR A 49 -10.23 -15.80 -1.72
N GLY A 50 -9.31 -15.59 -0.76
CA GLY A 50 -8.63 -14.29 -0.62
C GLY A 50 -7.84 -13.91 -1.88
N GLY A 51 -7.14 -14.89 -2.47
CA GLY A 51 -6.37 -14.71 -3.70
C GLY A 51 -7.25 -14.39 -4.90
N LEU A 52 -8.40 -15.06 -5.05
CA LEU A 52 -9.35 -14.76 -6.14
C LEU A 52 -9.86 -13.32 -6.10
N TRP A 53 -10.31 -12.85 -4.93
CA TRP A 53 -10.76 -11.47 -4.75
C TRP A 53 -9.64 -10.45 -4.95
N PHE A 54 -8.43 -10.78 -4.49
CA PHE A 54 -7.26 -9.93 -4.70
C PHE A 54 -6.89 -9.82 -6.18
N GLY A 55 -6.88 -10.95 -6.91
CA GLY A 55 -6.63 -10.98 -8.35
C GLY A 55 -7.65 -10.16 -9.14
N LEU A 56 -8.93 -10.27 -8.78
CA LEU A 56 -10.00 -9.47 -9.38
C LEU A 56 -9.82 -7.97 -9.11
N ALA A 57 -9.46 -7.60 -7.87
CA ALA A 57 -9.20 -6.20 -7.51
C ALA A 57 -8.02 -5.61 -8.29
N VAL A 58 -6.91 -6.37 -8.43
CA VAL A 58 -5.72 -5.97 -9.19
C VAL A 58 -6.02 -5.86 -10.70
N HIS A 59 -6.88 -6.73 -11.23
CA HIS A 59 -7.32 -6.64 -12.62
C HIS A 59 -8.15 -5.38 -12.86
N ALA A 60 -9.09 -5.07 -11.96
CA ALA A 60 -9.95 -3.89 -12.07
C ALA A 60 -9.17 -2.56 -12.00
N LYS A 61 -8.17 -2.48 -11.11
CA LYS A 61 -7.21 -1.36 -11.05
C LYS A 61 -5.87 -1.90 -10.57
N MET A 62 -4.76 -1.43 -11.13
CA MET A 62 -3.43 -1.95 -10.75
C MET A 62 -2.96 -1.60 -9.33
N TYR A 63 -3.48 -0.53 -8.69
CA TYR A 63 -2.97 -0.05 -7.39
C TYR A 63 -2.95 -1.08 -6.23
N PRO A 64 -3.90 -2.04 -6.11
CA PRO A 64 -3.90 -3.02 -5.03
C PRO A 64 -2.69 -3.95 -5.05
N ILE A 65 -1.95 -4.01 -6.16
CA ILE A 65 -0.70 -4.78 -6.26
C ILE A 65 0.30 -4.38 -5.16
N THR A 66 0.27 -3.11 -4.73
CA THR A 66 1.13 -2.60 -3.65
C THR A 66 0.86 -3.25 -2.30
N TYR A 67 -0.31 -3.87 -2.10
CA TYR A 67 -0.65 -4.58 -0.86
C TYR A 67 -0.24 -6.06 -0.87
N ALA A 68 0.30 -6.57 -1.99
CA ALA A 68 0.73 -7.96 -2.10
C ALA A 68 1.77 -8.34 -1.04
N LEU A 69 2.79 -7.50 -0.84
CA LEU A 69 3.89 -7.74 0.10
C LEU A 69 3.42 -7.80 1.57
N PRO A 70 2.68 -6.81 2.11
CA PRO A 70 2.22 -6.88 3.49
C PRO A 70 1.24 -8.03 3.72
N VAL A 71 0.38 -8.39 2.74
CA VAL A 71 -0.48 -9.58 2.82
C VAL A 71 0.35 -10.86 2.88
N ALA A 72 1.38 -10.99 2.05
CA ALA A 72 2.26 -12.15 2.06
C ALA A 72 2.99 -12.30 3.40
N LEU A 73 3.50 -11.20 3.96
CA LEU A 73 4.14 -11.19 5.27
C LEU A 73 3.14 -11.58 6.38
N TYR A 74 1.91 -11.09 6.31
CA TYR A 74 0.85 -11.43 7.27
C TYR A 74 0.46 -12.91 7.21
N LEU A 75 0.35 -13.49 6.01
CA LEU A 75 0.07 -14.92 5.79
C LEU A 75 1.25 -15.84 6.12
N SER A 76 2.48 -15.32 6.09
CA SER A 76 3.68 -16.06 6.48
C SER A 76 3.82 -16.24 8.01
N GLN A 77 3.05 -15.49 8.80
CA GLN A 77 3.14 -15.56 10.26
C GLN A 77 2.67 -16.93 10.78
N PRO A 78 3.47 -17.60 11.61
CA PRO A 78 3.04 -18.79 12.31
C PRO A 78 2.23 -18.33 13.53
N HIS A 79 0.93 -18.05 13.36
CA HIS A 79 0.09 -17.67 14.51
C HIS A 79 -1.29 -18.33 14.45
N LYS A 80 -1.56 -19.15 15.47
CA LYS A 80 -2.79 -19.91 15.81
C LYS A 80 -2.97 -21.30 15.19
N LEU A 81 -2.11 -22.25 15.57
CA LEU A 81 -2.59 -23.55 16.09
C LEU A 81 -2.38 -23.67 17.61
N GLN A 82 -1.63 -22.75 18.21
CA GLN A 82 -1.23 -22.83 19.62
C GLN A 82 -2.33 -22.33 20.57
N VAL A 83 -3.10 -21.30 20.20
CA VAL A 83 -4.16 -20.75 21.07
C VAL A 83 -5.30 -21.75 21.33
N SER A 84 -5.63 -22.63 20.37
CA SER A 84 -6.65 -23.66 20.60
C SER A 84 -6.14 -24.82 21.44
N ILE A 85 -4.85 -25.17 21.33
CA ILE A 85 -4.24 -26.22 22.17
C ILE A 85 -4.01 -25.67 23.59
N ASP A 86 -3.51 -24.45 23.75
CA ASP A 86 -3.27 -23.82 25.05
C ASP A 86 -4.58 -23.57 25.84
N SER A 87 -5.72 -23.39 25.16
CA SER A 87 -7.03 -23.35 25.81
C SER A 87 -7.59 -24.73 26.20
N LEU A 88 -7.06 -25.82 25.64
CA LEU A 88 -7.37 -27.20 26.01
C LEU A 88 -6.40 -27.73 27.08
N THR A 89 -5.13 -27.32 27.04
CA THR A 89 -4.11 -27.59 28.06
C THR A 89 -3.99 -26.37 28.97
N GLY A 90 -4.97 -26.19 29.84
CA GLY A 90 -4.89 -25.21 30.93
C GLY A 90 -3.77 -25.60 31.89
N ASN A 91 -2.54 -25.15 31.63
CA ASN A 91 -1.45 -25.17 32.60
C ASN A 91 -0.93 -23.74 32.80
N THR A 92 -1.12 -23.30 34.03
CA THR A 92 -0.56 -22.13 34.69
C THR A 92 0.97 -22.14 34.58
N GLU A 93 1.54 -21.26 33.77
CA GLU A 93 2.98 -20.98 33.78
C GLU A 93 3.17 -19.47 33.82
N GLU A 94 3.12 -18.95 35.03
CA GLU A 94 3.41 -17.58 35.46
C GLU A 94 4.92 -17.23 35.32
N LEU A 95 5.60 -17.72 34.28
CA LEU A 95 7.07 -17.67 34.19
C LEU A 95 7.60 -17.21 32.83
N ASN A 96 7.12 -16.08 32.30
CA ASN A 96 7.84 -15.37 31.21
C ASN A 96 7.67 -13.85 31.19
N SER A 97 7.26 -13.24 32.31
CA SER A 97 7.25 -11.77 32.44
C SER A 97 8.66 -11.14 32.60
N GLY A 98 9.73 -11.95 32.53
CA GLY A 98 11.12 -11.53 32.71
C GLY A 98 11.96 -11.28 31.45
N ARG A 99 11.42 -11.47 30.23
CA ARG A 99 12.18 -11.26 28.96
C ARG A 99 11.73 -10.07 28.10
N ALA A 100 10.72 -9.30 28.54
CA ALA A 100 10.14 -8.24 27.72
C ALA A 100 10.93 -6.92 27.69
N CYS A 101 11.90 -6.71 28.59
CA CYS A 101 12.70 -5.49 28.62
C CYS A 101 14.20 -5.76 28.41
N ARG A 102 14.55 -6.20 27.21
CA ARG A 102 15.92 -6.07 26.68
C ARG A 102 15.85 -5.68 25.20
N LYS A 103 15.08 -4.63 24.90
CA LYS A 103 15.05 -4.03 23.56
C LYS A 103 16.27 -3.11 23.41
N GLY A 104 17.45 -3.71 23.49
CA GLY A 104 18.69 -3.05 23.11
C GLY A 104 18.58 -2.55 21.67
N ARG A 105 19.27 -1.44 21.38
CA ARG A 105 19.41 -0.81 20.07
C ARG A 105 19.70 -1.89 19.02
N ARG A 106 18.66 -2.41 18.36
CA ARG A 106 18.79 -3.43 17.32
C ARG A 106 19.61 -2.81 16.19
N GLY A 107 20.84 -3.27 16.04
CA GLY A 107 21.73 -2.78 14.99
C GLY A 107 21.13 -3.03 13.61
N PHE A 108 21.48 -2.20 12.63
CA PHE A 108 21.01 -2.29 11.24
C PHE A 108 21.16 -3.72 10.67
N VAL A 109 22.26 -4.40 10.98
CA VAL A 109 22.52 -5.81 10.59
C VAL A 109 21.44 -6.77 11.12
N SER A 110 21.03 -6.62 12.39
CA SER A 110 19.99 -7.46 12.98
C SER A 110 18.62 -7.25 12.35
N MET A 111 18.36 -6.05 11.81
CA MET A 111 17.13 -5.73 11.08
C MET A 111 17.12 -6.40 9.70
N LEU A 112 18.25 -6.34 8.98
CA LEU A 112 18.41 -7.02 7.70
C LEU A 112 18.30 -8.53 7.85
N GLN A 113 18.94 -9.11 8.87
CA GLN A 113 18.87 -10.54 9.15
C GLN A 113 17.43 -10.99 9.50
N GLN A 114 16.70 -10.21 10.28
CA GLN A 114 15.28 -10.46 10.57
C GLN A 114 14.42 -10.36 9.31
N GLY A 115 14.67 -9.37 8.45
CA GLY A 115 13.98 -9.23 7.16
C GLY A 115 14.21 -10.43 6.24
N PHE A 116 15.46 -10.89 6.10
CA PHE A 116 15.80 -12.05 5.29
C PHE A 116 15.15 -13.34 5.81
N ALA A 117 15.19 -13.58 7.12
CA ALA A 117 14.53 -14.74 7.72
C ALA A 117 13.01 -14.75 7.48
N LYS A 118 12.38 -13.57 7.54
CA LYS A 118 10.94 -13.41 7.23
C LYS A 118 10.63 -13.62 5.76
N MET A 119 11.52 -13.18 4.85
CA MET A 119 11.38 -13.42 3.42
C MET A 119 11.49 -14.92 3.10
N LEU A 120 12.46 -15.63 3.69
CA LEU A 120 12.55 -17.09 3.57
C LEU A 120 11.30 -17.80 4.11
N GLN A 121 10.77 -17.33 5.24
CA GLN A 121 9.53 -17.86 5.82
C GLN A 121 8.34 -17.68 4.88
N MET A 122 8.25 -16.53 4.21
CA MET A 122 7.23 -16.25 3.19
C MET A 122 7.34 -17.23 2.01
N VAL A 123 8.54 -17.45 1.47
CA VAL A 123 8.78 -18.36 0.34
C VAL A 123 8.43 -19.81 0.68
N ARG A 124 8.57 -20.21 1.95
CA ARG A 124 8.25 -21.58 2.38
C ARG A 124 6.76 -21.80 2.66
N SER A 125 5.94 -20.76 2.77
CA SER A 125 4.53 -20.88 3.16
C SER A 125 3.64 -21.27 1.97
N LEU A 126 3.03 -22.45 2.04
CA LEU A 126 2.03 -22.90 1.06
C LEU A 126 0.79 -21.99 1.00
N HIS A 127 0.41 -21.37 2.13
CA HIS A 127 -0.71 -20.43 2.19
C HIS A 127 -0.44 -19.17 1.34
N VAL A 128 0.82 -18.74 1.29
CA VAL A 128 1.25 -17.59 0.48
C VAL A 128 1.21 -17.97 -1.01
N TRP A 129 1.75 -19.13 -1.37
CA TRP A 129 1.71 -19.62 -2.76
C TRP A 129 0.29 -19.84 -3.28
N THR A 130 -0.58 -20.47 -2.49
CA THR A 130 -1.98 -20.68 -2.88
C THR A 130 -2.71 -19.36 -3.10
N PHE A 131 -2.48 -18.36 -2.25
CA PHE A 131 -3.02 -17.00 -2.44
C PHE A 131 -2.52 -16.37 -3.75
N PHE A 132 -1.20 -16.38 -4.00
CA PHE A 132 -0.64 -15.74 -5.19
C PHE A 132 -0.98 -16.47 -6.49
N LEU A 133 -1.00 -17.80 -6.49
CA LEU A 133 -1.41 -18.58 -7.66
C LEU A 133 -2.87 -18.35 -8.01
N ALA A 134 -3.76 -18.25 -7.00
CA ALA A 134 -5.16 -17.92 -7.21
C ALA A 134 -5.35 -16.49 -7.73
N ALA A 135 -4.58 -15.52 -7.22
CA ALA A 135 -4.62 -14.16 -7.74
C ALA A 135 -4.09 -14.06 -9.18
N ALA A 136 -2.97 -14.74 -9.46
CA ALA A 136 -2.35 -14.78 -10.76
C ALA A 136 -3.24 -15.46 -11.80
N SER A 137 -3.92 -16.56 -11.44
CA SER A 137 -4.83 -17.25 -12.35
C SER A 137 -6.00 -16.37 -12.77
N VAL A 138 -6.59 -15.60 -11.84
CA VAL A 138 -7.66 -14.64 -12.16
C VAL A 138 -7.13 -13.50 -13.03
N PHE A 139 -5.99 -12.92 -12.68
CA PHE A 139 -5.40 -11.80 -13.44
C PHE A 139 -5.04 -12.20 -14.87
N ILE A 140 -4.32 -13.33 -15.03
CA ILE A 140 -3.91 -13.84 -16.34
C ILE A 140 -5.15 -14.32 -17.11
N GLY A 141 -6.08 -15.03 -16.49
CA GLY A 141 -7.28 -15.54 -17.14
C GLY A 141 -8.15 -14.42 -17.72
N LEU A 142 -8.46 -13.39 -16.92
CA LEU A 142 -9.20 -12.21 -17.38
C LEU A 142 -8.39 -11.40 -18.40
N GLY A 143 -7.07 -11.27 -18.20
CA GLY A 143 -6.17 -10.61 -19.15
C GLY A 143 -6.16 -11.28 -20.52
N CYS A 144 -6.06 -12.61 -20.57
CA CYS A 144 -6.13 -13.40 -21.80
C CYS A 144 -7.50 -13.29 -22.46
N LEU A 145 -8.58 -13.36 -21.68
CA LEU A 145 -9.95 -13.23 -22.18
C LEU A 145 -10.14 -11.86 -22.86
N PHE A 146 -9.75 -10.77 -22.20
CA PHE A 146 -9.87 -9.42 -22.77
C PHE A 146 -8.90 -9.18 -23.93
N TYR A 147 -7.71 -9.78 -23.91
CA TYR A 147 -6.82 -9.75 -25.05
C TYR A 147 -7.40 -10.45 -26.27
N GLN A 148 -8.09 -11.58 -26.11
CA GLN A 148 -8.74 -12.25 -27.24
C GLN A 148 -9.90 -11.44 -27.82
N MET A 149 -10.62 -10.67 -27.00
CA MET A 149 -11.73 -9.84 -27.50
C MET A 149 -11.28 -8.52 -28.13
N TYR A 150 -10.26 -7.86 -27.57
CA TYR A 150 -9.88 -6.47 -27.92
C TYR A 150 -8.46 -6.34 -28.50
N GLY A 151 -7.65 -7.39 -28.46
CA GLY A 151 -6.28 -7.40 -28.96
C GLY A 151 -5.34 -6.43 -28.23
N TRP A 152 -4.38 -5.89 -28.99
CA TRP A 152 -3.35 -4.97 -28.48
C TRP A 152 -3.89 -3.68 -27.85
N GLN A 153 -5.06 -3.22 -28.28
CA GLN A 153 -5.70 -2.01 -27.76
C GLN A 153 -6.00 -2.13 -26.26
N PHE A 154 -6.39 -3.33 -25.81
CA PHE A 154 -6.60 -3.59 -24.39
C PHE A 154 -5.30 -3.47 -23.60
N LEU A 155 -4.20 -4.08 -24.02
CA LEU A 155 -2.93 -4.00 -23.30
C LEU A 155 -2.42 -2.56 -23.21
N ASP A 156 -2.52 -1.83 -24.33
CA ASP A 156 -2.07 -0.45 -24.38
C ASP A 156 -2.85 0.41 -23.39
N GLN A 157 -4.18 0.40 -23.46
CA GLN A 157 -5.02 1.25 -22.63
C GLN A 157 -5.06 0.79 -21.16
N ALA A 158 -5.10 -0.52 -20.89
CA ALA A 158 -5.24 -1.04 -19.53
C ALA A 158 -3.92 -1.02 -18.74
N TYR A 159 -2.77 -1.22 -19.40
CA TYR A 159 -1.49 -1.41 -18.71
C TYR A 159 -0.40 -0.47 -19.20
N LEU A 160 -0.05 -0.50 -20.50
CA LEU A 160 1.14 0.18 -21.01
C LEU A 160 1.03 1.70 -20.93
N TYR A 161 -0.16 2.24 -21.23
CA TYR A 161 -0.44 3.67 -21.18
C TYR A 161 -0.18 4.23 -19.79
N HIS A 162 -0.60 3.52 -18.72
CA HIS A 162 -0.36 3.95 -17.34
C HIS A 162 1.12 3.91 -16.93
N ILE A 163 1.89 2.97 -17.46
CA ILE A 163 3.33 2.85 -17.20
C ILE A 163 4.10 3.96 -17.91
N THR A 164 3.76 4.25 -19.17
CA THR A 164 4.49 5.21 -20.01
C THR A 164 4.05 6.66 -19.77
N ARG A 165 2.83 6.89 -19.25
CA ARG A 165 2.29 8.25 -19.04
C ARG A 165 3.22 9.09 -18.16
N ARG A 166 3.63 10.24 -18.70
CA ARG A 166 4.34 11.31 -18.01
C ARG A 166 3.57 12.60 -18.25
N ASP A 167 2.98 13.14 -17.20
CA ASP A 167 2.43 14.49 -17.24
C ASP A 167 3.45 15.38 -16.53
N THR A 168 4.03 16.35 -17.22
CA THR A 168 5.00 17.29 -16.64
C THR A 168 4.37 18.66 -16.42
N ARG A 169 3.44 19.10 -17.27
CA ARG A 169 2.95 20.49 -17.28
C ARG A 169 2.11 20.87 -16.06
N HIS A 170 1.43 19.89 -15.45
CA HIS A 170 0.54 20.10 -14.30
C HIS A 170 0.77 19.10 -13.17
N ASN A 171 2.02 18.66 -13.02
CA ASN A 171 2.40 17.64 -12.06
C ASN A 171 2.94 18.26 -10.78
N PHE A 172 2.28 17.97 -9.67
CA PHE A 172 2.65 18.42 -8.32
C PHE A 172 3.46 17.37 -7.56
N SER A 173 3.95 16.33 -8.25
CA SER A 173 4.80 15.32 -7.62
C SER A 173 6.13 15.94 -7.15
N PRO A 174 6.74 15.38 -6.09
CA PRO A 174 8.08 15.78 -5.66
C PRO A 174 9.15 15.66 -6.76
N TYR A 175 8.87 14.86 -7.79
CA TYR A 175 9.78 14.56 -8.89
C TYR A 175 9.60 15.46 -10.11
N PHE A 176 8.66 16.42 -10.09
CA PHE A 176 8.36 17.28 -11.25
C PHE A 176 9.62 17.90 -11.86
N TYR A 177 10.46 18.56 -11.05
CA TYR A 177 11.65 19.24 -11.54
C TYR A 177 12.69 18.26 -12.13
N LEU A 178 12.85 17.10 -11.48
CA LEU A 178 13.75 16.04 -11.95
C LEU A 178 13.28 15.45 -13.28
N LEU A 179 11.99 15.17 -13.42
CA LEU A 179 11.38 14.65 -14.64
C LEU A 179 11.40 15.70 -15.77
N TYR A 180 11.23 16.98 -15.44
CA TYR A 180 11.30 18.07 -16.41
C TYR A 180 12.69 18.23 -17.02
N LEU A 181 13.75 18.20 -16.19
CA LEU A 181 15.13 18.26 -16.67
C LEU A 181 15.56 16.97 -17.37
N GLY A 182 15.09 15.82 -16.90
CA GLY A 182 15.39 14.51 -17.48
C GLY A 182 14.80 14.29 -18.88
N ALA A 183 13.66 14.94 -19.20
CA ALA A 183 12.91 14.79 -20.45
C ALA A 183 13.54 15.42 -21.71
N ARG A 184 14.81 15.86 -21.63
CA ARG A 184 15.60 16.33 -22.78
C ARG A 184 16.92 15.56 -22.93
N SER A 185 17.15 14.56 -22.09
CA SER A 185 18.42 13.85 -22.01
C SER A 185 18.26 12.43 -22.56
N HIS A 186 19.32 11.75 -22.98
CA HIS A 186 19.22 10.33 -23.36
C HIS A 186 18.87 9.40 -22.16
N TRP A 187 18.86 9.93 -20.94
CA TRP A 187 18.56 9.19 -19.70
C TRP A 187 17.08 9.20 -19.30
N GLU A 188 16.13 9.60 -20.17
CA GLU A 188 14.71 9.79 -19.79
C GLU A 188 14.07 8.54 -19.16
N SER A 189 14.41 7.37 -19.68
CA SER A 189 13.95 6.08 -19.15
C SER A 189 14.55 5.78 -17.78
N ALA A 190 15.84 6.08 -17.60
CA ALA A 190 16.53 5.90 -16.32
C ALA A 190 16.00 6.85 -15.25
N VAL A 191 15.71 8.11 -15.60
CA VAL A 191 15.10 9.09 -14.69
C VAL A 191 13.69 8.64 -14.30
N GLY A 192 12.90 8.14 -15.27
CA GLY A 192 11.58 7.55 -14.97
C GLY A 192 11.66 6.39 -13.97
N LEU A 193 12.60 5.47 -14.18
CA LEU A 193 12.82 4.33 -13.27
C LEU A 193 13.32 4.79 -11.89
N ALA A 194 14.21 5.79 -11.84
CA ALA A 194 14.73 6.34 -10.59
C ALA A 194 13.63 6.94 -9.70
N THR A 195 12.58 7.54 -10.29
CA THR A 195 11.43 8.03 -9.50
C THR A 195 10.61 6.94 -8.83
N LEU A 196 10.71 5.68 -9.29
CA LEU A 196 10.04 4.54 -8.66
C LEU A 196 10.79 4.03 -7.42
N LEU A 197 12.10 4.30 -7.31
CA LEU A 197 12.93 3.75 -6.22
C LEU A 197 12.51 4.25 -4.84
N PRO A 198 12.32 5.55 -4.58
CA PRO A 198 11.95 6.00 -3.24
C PRO A 198 10.56 5.49 -2.84
N GLN A 199 9.62 5.43 -3.79
CA GLN A 199 8.31 4.84 -3.58
C GLN A 199 8.41 3.36 -3.19
N ALA A 200 9.18 2.56 -3.94
CA ALA A 200 9.38 1.14 -3.67
C ALA A 200 10.06 0.89 -2.31
N ILE A 201 11.09 1.67 -1.98
CA ILE A 201 11.81 1.58 -0.69
C ILE A 201 10.87 1.87 0.47
N LEU A 202 10.06 2.93 0.39
CA LEU A 202 9.11 3.29 1.45
C LEU A 202 8.02 2.24 1.64
N LEU A 203 7.49 1.67 0.55
CA LEU A 203 6.52 0.57 0.62
C LEU A 203 7.14 -0.68 1.26
N LEU A 204 8.39 -1.00 0.91
CA LEU A 204 9.11 -2.13 1.50
C LEU A 204 9.31 -1.93 3.00
N ILE A 205 9.86 -0.79 3.43
CA ILE A 205 10.08 -0.47 4.85
C ILE A 205 8.76 -0.56 5.63
N THR A 206 7.70 0.04 5.08
CA THR A 206 6.37 0.05 5.70
C THR A 206 5.81 -1.37 5.86
N SER A 207 5.95 -2.21 4.82
CA SER A 207 5.50 -3.60 4.86
C SER A 207 6.16 -4.37 6.00
N PHE A 208 7.49 -4.29 6.13
CA PHE A 208 8.20 -5.00 7.20
C PHE A 208 7.95 -4.39 8.59
N ALA A 209 7.69 -3.09 8.68
CA ALA A 209 7.42 -2.42 9.95
C ALA A 209 6.01 -2.69 10.49
N PHE A 210 4.99 -2.70 9.62
CA PHE A 210 3.58 -2.64 10.01
C PHE A 210 2.70 -3.81 9.53
N TYR A 211 3.26 -4.88 8.94
CA TYR A 211 2.47 -6.06 8.50
C TYR A 211 1.60 -6.73 9.58
N ASN A 212 1.86 -6.49 10.87
CA ASN A 212 1.02 -7.01 11.97
C ASN A 212 -0.37 -6.36 12.01
N ASP A 213 -0.45 -5.08 11.63
CA ASP A 213 -1.68 -4.30 11.58
C ASP A 213 -1.99 -3.93 10.13
N LEU A 214 -2.65 -4.86 9.43
CA LEU A 214 -2.93 -4.73 8.00
C LEU A 214 -3.72 -3.47 7.62
N PRO A 215 -4.81 -3.09 8.33
CA PRO A 215 -5.53 -1.85 8.04
C PRO A 215 -4.63 -0.61 8.06
N PHE A 216 -3.79 -0.48 9.10
CA PHE A 216 -2.84 0.62 9.20
C PHE A 216 -1.76 0.56 8.11
N CYS A 217 -1.24 -0.63 7.82
CA CYS A 217 -0.25 -0.85 6.77
C CYS A 217 -0.80 -0.48 5.39
N PHE A 218 -2.04 -0.84 5.07
CA PHE A 218 -2.67 -0.50 3.80
C PHE A 218 -2.94 0.98 3.69
N PHE A 219 -3.40 1.63 4.77
CA PHE A 219 -3.52 3.07 4.81
C PHE A 219 -2.18 3.75 4.47
N LEU A 220 -1.10 3.31 5.11
CA LEU A 220 0.22 3.89 4.89
C LEU A 220 0.75 3.59 3.48
N HIS A 221 0.48 2.41 2.92
CA HIS A 221 0.79 2.08 1.52
C HIS A 221 0.05 3.01 0.55
N THR A 222 -1.25 3.25 0.76
CA THR A 222 -2.01 4.19 -0.06
C THR A 222 -1.44 5.60 0.06
N TYR A 223 -1.15 6.05 1.28
CA TYR A 223 -0.56 7.36 1.52
C TYR A 223 0.78 7.54 0.80
N ILE A 224 1.68 6.55 0.91
CA ILE A 224 2.98 6.56 0.23
C ILE A 224 2.80 6.51 -1.28
N PHE A 225 1.93 5.63 -1.79
CA PHE A 225 1.69 5.48 -3.22
C PHE A 225 1.19 6.77 -3.86
N VAL A 226 0.33 7.49 -3.16
CA VAL A 226 -0.23 8.76 -3.62
C VAL A 226 0.79 9.90 -3.49
N SER A 227 1.53 9.97 -2.38
CA SER A 227 2.46 11.07 -2.11
C SER A 227 3.73 11.01 -2.97
N PHE A 228 4.22 9.80 -3.25
CA PHE A 228 5.45 9.55 -4.01
C PHE A 228 5.17 9.04 -5.42
N ASN A 229 3.96 9.25 -5.95
CA ASN A 229 3.69 8.93 -7.34
C ASN A 229 4.49 9.86 -8.28
N LYS A 230 5.00 9.30 -9.38
CA LYS A 230 5.66 10.09 -10.44
C LYS A 230 4.75 11.14 -11.10
N VAL A 231 3.43 10.94 -11.07
CA VAL A 231 2.43 11.89 -11.57
C VAL A 231 1.39 12.13 -10.48
N CYS A 232 1.33 13.35 -9.96
CA CYS A 232 0.36 13.77 -8.95
C CYS A 232 -0.40 15.01 -9.43
N THR A 233 -1.73 14.91 -9.54
CA THR A 233 -2.60 16.03 -9.90
C THR A 233 -2.94 16.87 -8.66
N SER A 234 -3.30 18.14 -8.84
CA SER A 234 -3.64 19.06 -7.74
C SER A 234 -4.73 18.50 -6.83
N GLN A 235 -5.78 17.89 -7.39
CA GLN A 235 -6.90 17.29 -6.65
C GLN A 235 -6.42 16.23 -5.64
N VAL A 236 -5.43 15.42 -6.03
CA VAL A 236 -4.86 14.37 -5.20
C VAL A 236 -3.96 14.97 -4.11
N CYS A 237 -3.18 16.01 -4.45
CA CYS A 237 -2.33 16.72 -3.49
C CYS A 237 -3.13 17.40 -2.35
N TYR A 238 -4.28 18.00 -2.68
CA TYR A 238 -5.19 18.55 -1.66
C TYR A 238 -5.74 17.47 -0.73
N ILE A 239 -6.07 16.28 -1.24
CA ILE A 239 -6.59 15.18 -0.42
C ILE A 239 -5.53 14.66 0.56
N VAL A 240 -4.28 14.49 0.11
CA VAL A 240 -3.16 14.05 0.97
C VAL A 240 -2.90 15.03 2.10
N THR A 241 -2.85 16.33 1.79
CA THR A 241 -2.61 17.38 2.79
C THR A 241 -3.77 17.51 3.78
N CYS A 242 -5.01 17.30 3.33
CA CYS A 242 -6.17 17.21 4.22
C CYS A 242 -6.14 15.98 5.13
N GLN A 243 -5.83 14.79 4.60
CA GLN A 243 -5.74 13.56 5.41
C GLN A 243 -4.62 13.64 6.45
N HIS A 244 -3.47 14.21 6.11
CA HIS A 244 -2.37 14.41 7.04
C HIS A 244 -2.78 15.30 8.24
N ARG A 245 -3.56 16.36 7.99
CA ARG A 245 -4.09 17.23 9.05
C ARG A 245 -5.11 16.51 9.96
N VAL A 246 -5.94 15.64 9.40
CA VAL A 246 -6.92 14.86 10.20
C VAL A 246 -6.21 13.87 11.12
N VAL A 247 -5.21 13.14 10.62
CA VAL A 247 -4.44 12.18 11.43
C VAL A 247 -3.66 12.88 12.56
N LEU A 248 -3.05 14.03 12.28
CA LEU A 248 -2.33 14.80 13.31
C LEU A 248 -3.25 15.37 14.40
N ASN A 249 -4.51 15.68 14.07
CA ASN A 249 -5.48 16.18 15.05
C ASN A 249 -6.13 15.06 15.89
N LEU A 250 -6.08 13.81 15.44
CA LEU A 250 -6.55 12.65 16.21
C LEU A 250 -5.55 12.18 17.27
N HIS A 251 -4.29 12.58 17.15
CA HIS A 251 -3.20 12.21 18.08
C HIS A 251 -2.83 13.33 19.07
N ARG A 252 -3.64 14.40 19.13
CA ARG A 252 -3.49 15.52 20.06
C ARG A 252 -4.70 15.59 20.96
#